data_AF-A0A4U6W5Z7-F1
#
_entry.id   AF-A0A4U6W5Z7-F1
#
_cell.length_a   1.000
_cell.length_b   1.000
_cell.length_c   1.000
_cell.angle_alpha   90.00
_cell.angle_beta   90.00
_cell.angle_gamma   90.00
#
_symmetry.space_group_name_H-M   'P 1'
#
loop_
_entity.id
_entity.type
_entity.pdbx_description
1 polymer ?
#
loop_
_entity_poly.entity_id
_entity_poly.type
_entity_poly.pdbx_seq_one_letter_code
_entity_poly.pdbx_strand_id
1 'polypeptide(L)'
;MLGYLQPGVHALEIGNTVINSGTRPSPKTTVPSVQMLALHLHFKLCNEVKMLPSFLRCFPNVETLCIQSEETSEPSAKLNLKYWQETGPINCVQSQLKRLVFREFHGEENEFAFLIFIAENARVLENMVLVMELRTPSAPEDLAAKMKALETARWASGSNKAGYLLSRPGVGGGSAWCLKAGSDFKCNDPFLCLV
;
A
#
# COMPACT_ATOMS: atom_id res chain seq x y z
N MET A 1 -6.66 15.04 -7.81
CA MET A 1 -6.82 15.27 -6.36
C MET A 1 -5.99 14.22 -5.62
N LEU A 2 -5.45 14.55 -4.46
CA LEU A 2 -4.53 13.73 -3.66
C LEU A 2 -5.27 13.30 -2.38
N GLY A 3 -5.07 12.06 -1.93
CA GLY A 3 -5.69 11.54 -0.69
C GLY A 3 -4.66 10.90 0.23
N TYR A 4 -4.76 11.18 1.54
CA TYR A 4 -3.99 10.51 2.59
C TYR A 4 -4.94 9.93 3.63
N LEU A 5 -4.74 8.67 4.01
CA LEU A 5 -5.55 7.99 5.03
C LEU A 5 -4.65 7.19 5.98
N GLN A 6 -5.03 7.15 7.25
CA GLN A 6 -4.42 6.29 8.27
C GLN A 6 -5.56 5.56 9.00
N PRO A 7 -5.92 4.32 8.62
CA PRO A 7 -7.12 3.65 9.11
C PRO A 7 -7.11 3.36 10.62
N GLY A 8 -5.94 3.21 11.25
CA GLY A 8 -5.82 3.03 12.70
C GLY A 8 -6.20 4.28 13.52
N VAL A 9 -6.20 5.46 12.88
CA VAL A 9 -6.44 6.75 13.53
C VAL A 9 -7.67 7.45 12.95
N HIS A 10 -7.94 7.29 11.66
CA HIS A 10 -8.97 8.00 10.92
C HIS A 10 -9.92 7.02 10.23
N ALA A 11 -11.22 7.20 10.48
CA ALA A 11 -12.26 6.53 9.69
C ALA A 11 -12.44 7.27 8.36
N LEU A 12 -12.40 6.54 7.24
CA LEU A 12 -12.76 7.11 5.94
C LEU A 12 -14.28 7.28 5.89
N GLU A 13 -14.76 8.51 5.86
CA GLU A 13 -16.17 8.84 5.64
C GLU A 13 -16.34 9.52 4.28
N ILE A 14 -17.24 8.99 3.45
CA ILE A 14 -17.59 9.57 2.15
C ILE A 14 -19.08 9.88 2.16
N GLY A 15 -19.42 11.17 2.10
CA GLY A 15 -20.78 11.62 2.36
C GLY A 15 -21.16 11.36 3.82
N ASN A 16 -22.16 10.50 4.03
CA ASN A 16 -22.63 10.09 5.37
C ASN A 16 -22.36 8.60 5.63
N THR A 17 -21.36 8.01 4.97
CA THR A 17 -21.06 6.58 5.06
C THR A 17 -19.62 6.36 5.48
N VAL A 18 -19.47 5.73 6.64
CA VAL A 18 -18.19 5.26 7.15
C VAL A 18 -17.78 3.98 6.42
N ILE A 19 -16.59 3.98 5.81
CA ILE A 19 -16.04 2.87 5.07
C ILE A 19 -15.27 1.95 6.02
N ASN A 20 -15.79 0.74 6.20
CA ASN A 20 -15.22 -0.33 7.02
C ASN A 20 -14.78 -1.53 6.16
N SER A 21 -14.10 -2.50 6.78
CA SER A 21 -13.78 -3.79 6.15
C SER A 21 -15.03 -4.45 5.56
N GLY A 22 -14.96 -4.88 4.29
CA GLY A 22 -16.07 -5.53 3.60
C GLY A 22 -17.14 -4.58 3.07
N THR A 23 -17.01 -3.26 3.30
CA THR A 23 -17.91 -2.27 2.71
C THR A 23 -17.85 -2.37 1.20
N ARG A 24 -19.02 -2.52 0.57
CA ARG A 24 -19.18 -2.50 -0.89
C ARG A 24 -19.44 -1.06 -1.31
N PRO A 25 -18.52 -0.40 -2.04
CA PRO A 25 -18.76 0.96 -2.46
C PRO A 25 -19.94 1.04 -3.43
N SER A 26 -20.72 2.11 -3.27
CA SER A 26 -21.79 2.53 -4.18
C SER A 26 -21.33 3.76 -4.96
N PRO A 27 -22.02 4.18 -6.03
CA PRO A 27 -21.70 5.42 -6.74
C PRO A 27 -21.61 6.67 -5.85
N LYS A 28 -22.30 6.66 -4.69
CA LYS A 28 -22.27 7.75 -3.70
C LYS A 28 -21.04 7.74 -2.80
N THR A 29 -20.36 6.60 -2.70
CA THR A 29 -19.16 6.40 -1.87
C THR A 29 -17.92 6.18 -2.73
N THR A 30 -18.00 6.48 -4.03
CA THR A 30 -16.85 6.46 -4.95
C THR A 30 -16.39 7.88 -5.24
N VAL A 31 -15.08 8.11 -5.14
CA VAL A 31 -14.45 9.42 -5.37
C VAL A 31 -13.45 9.27 -6.53
N PRO A 32 -13.89 9.41 -7.79
CA PRO A 32 -13.04 9.17 -8.96
C PRO A 32 -11.98 10.25 -9.21
N SER A 33 -12.00 11.36 -8.46
CA SER A 33 -11.04 12.46 -8.60
C SER A 33 -9.67 12.18 -7.96
N VAL A 34 -9.59 11.15 -7.12
CA VAL A 34 -8.34 10.74 -6.45
C VAL A 34 -7.52 9.87 -7.39
N GLN A 35 -6.32 10.37 -7.74
CA GLN A 35 -5.36 9.69 -8.62
C GLN A 35 -4.12 9.20 -7.86
N MET A 36 -3.78 9.86 -6.75
CA MET A 36 -2.71 9.46 -5.85
C MET A 36 -3.30 9.22 -4.47
N LEU A 37 -3.08 8.02 -3.95
CA LEU A 37 -3.57 7.60 -2.64
C LEU A 37 -2.37 7.19 -1.79
N ALA A 38 -2.23 7.81 -0.63
CA ALA A 38 -1.22 7.50 0.36
C ALA A 38 -1.91 6.87 1.59
N LEU A 39 -1.47 5.69 2.00
CA LEU A 39 -2.01 4.96 3.15
C LEU A 39 -0.91 4.66 4.16
N HIS A 40 -1.17 5.01 5.42
CA HIS A 40 -0.32 4.65 6.55
C HIS A 40 -1.01 3.54 7.33
N LEU A 41 -0.39 2.35 7.39
CA LEU A 41 -1.04 1.11 7.82
C LEU A 41 -0.16 0.32 8.79
N HIS A 42 -0.79 -0.35 9.74
CA HIS A 42 -0.15 -1.40 10.52
C HIS A 42 -0.45 -2.78 9.90
N PHE A 43 0.53 -3.37 9.22
CA PHE A 43 0.34 -4.69 8.60
C PHE A 43 0.21 -5.85 9.59
N LYS A 44 0.62 -5.65 10.86
CA LYS A 44 0.36 -6.59 11.97
C LYS A 44 -1.10 -6.58 12.43
N LEU A 45 -1.84 -5.51 12.16
CA LEU A 45 -3.24 -5.35 12.56
C LEU A 45 -4.16 -5.81 11.43
N CYS A 46 -4.66 -7.04 11.53
CA CYS A 46 -5.60 -7.66 10.58
C CYS A 46 -6.74 -6.72 10.17
N ASN A 47 -7.26 -5.92 11.11
CA ASN A 47 -8.40 -5.05 10.87
C ASN A 47 -8.06 -3.91 9.90
N GLU A 48 -6.85 -3.35 9.98
CA GLU A 48 -6.41 -2.30 9.06
C GLU A 48 -6.18 -2.85 7.65
N VAL A 49 -5.49 -3.98 7.55
CA VAL A 49 -5.26 -4.65 6.25
C VAL A 49 -6.58 -5.03 5.58
N LYS A 50 -7.59 -5.45 6.35
CA LYS A 50 -8.92 -5.79 5.82
C LYS A 50 -9.72 -4.59 5.31
N MET A 51 -9.36 -3.37 5.70
CA MET A 51 -9.98 -2.15 5.16
C MET A 51 -9.39 -1.74 3.81
N LEU A 52 -8.16 -2.17 3.51
CA LEU A 52 -7.42 -1.77 2.32
C LEU A 52 -8.20 -2.04 1.01
N PRO A 53 -8.83 -3.20 0.79
CA PRO A 53 -9.63 -3.41 -0.42
C PRO A 53 -10.84 -2.47 -0.52
N SER A 54 -11.51 -2.20 0.60
CA SER A 54 -12.66 -1.29 0.61
C SER A 54 -12.23 0.14 0.29
N PHE A 55 -11.07 0.59 0.78
CA PHE A 55 -10.51 1.91 0.45
C PHE A 55 -10.15 2.00 -1.03
N LEU A 56 -9.40 1.04 -1.56
CA LEU A 56 -9.02 1.02 -2.97
C LEU A 56 -10.26 1.02 -3.90
N ARG A 57 -11.33 0.31 -3.54
CA ARG A 57 -12.57 0.31 -4.32
C ARG A 57 -13.34 1.64 -4.27
N CYS A 58 -13.13 2.48 -3.26
CA CYS A 58 -13.73 3.81 -3.20
C CYS A 58 -13.04 4.80 -4.16
N PHE A 59 -11.81 4.53 -4.59
CA PHE A 59 -11.01 5.40 -5.44
C PHE A 59 -10.67 4.69 -6.77
N PRO A 60 -11.61 4.64 -7.73
CA PRO A 60 -11.47 3.80 -8.92
C PRO A 60 -10.35 4.23 -9.88
N ASN A 61 -9.87 5.47 -9.81
CA ASN A 61 -8.89 6.06 -10.74
C ASN A 61 -7.50 6.26 -10.10
N VAL A 62 -7.16 5.52 -9.05
CA VAL A 62 -5.84 5.60 -8.43
C VAL A 62 -4.78 5.06 -9.39
N GLU A 63 -3.87 5.93 -9.80
CA GLU A 63 -2.72 5.62 -10.64
C GLU A 63 -1.45 5.41 -9.81
N THR A 64 -1.34 6.11 -8.68
CA THR A 64 -0.19 6.01 -7.76
C THR A 64 -0.66 5.66 -6.35
N LEU A 65 -0.20 4.52 -5.85
CA LEU A 65 -0.44 4.07 -4.48
C LEU A 65 0.85 4.19 -3.68
N CYS A 66 0.79 4.88 -2.54
CA CYS A 66 1.87 4.93 -1.57
C CYS A 66 1.42 4.25 -0.29
N ILE A 67 2.23 3.32 0.20
CA ILE A 67 2.02 2.63 1.46
C ILE A 67 3.21 2.95 2.37
N GLN A 68 2.92 3.29 3.62
CA GLN A 68 3.90 3.33 4.69
C GLN A 68 3.46 2.32 5.74
N SER A 69 4.35 1.38 6.08
CA SER A 69 4.10 0.37 7.10
C SER A 69 4.64 0.87 8.44
N GLU A 70 3.79 0.88 9.47
CA GLU A 70 4.18 1.28 10.82
C GLU A 70 4.47 0.04 11.69
N GLU A 71 5.60 0.07 12.40
CA GLU A 71 5.98 -1.01 13.31
C GLU A 71 5.18 -0.93 14.62
N THR A 72 4.37 -1.95 14.91
CA THR A 72 3.75 -2.10 16.24
C THR A 72 4.49 -3.12 17.10
N SER A 73 4.52 -2.88 18.41
CA SER A 73 4.97 -3.87 19.41
C SER A 73 3.95 -4.99 19.66
N GLU A 74 2.74 -4.88 19.09
CA GLU A 74 1.70 -5.90 19.24
C GLU A 74 2.04 -7.19 18.49
N PRO A 75 1.69 -8.37 19.04
CA PRO A 75 1.93 -9.64 18.39
C PRO A 75 1.17 -9.72 17.06
N SER A 76 1.87 -10.15 16.01
CA SER A 76 1.28 -10.32 14.68
C SER A 76 0.05 -11.21 14.76
N ALA A 77 -1.12 -10.63 14.45
CA ALA A 77 -2.29 -11.43 14.18
C ALA A 77 -2.09 -12.05 12.80
N LYS A 78 -2.00 -13.40 12.74
CA LYS A 78 -1.87 -14.12 11.47
C LYS A 78 -3.12 -13.87 10.63
N LEU A 79 -3.02 -12.99 9.63
CA LEU A 79 -3.98 -13.01 8.55
C LEU A 79 -3.83 -14.34 7.82
N ASN A 80 -4.94 -14.96 7.49
CA ASN A 80 -4.90 -16.10 6.60
C ASN A 80 -4.42 -15.59 5.23
N LEU A 81 -3.33 -16.17 4.71
CA LEU A 81 -2.76 -15.83 3.38
C LEU A 81 -3.83 -15.82 2.27
N LYS A 82 -4.91 -16.59 2.46
CA LYS A 82 -6.09 -16.67 1.59
C LYS A 82 -6.90 -15.37 1.48
N TYR A 83 -6.73 -14.40 2.39
CA TYR A 83 -7.52 -13.16 2.37
C TYR A 83 -7.39 -12.40 1.04
N TRP A 84 -6.17 -12.22 0.55
CA TRP A 84 -5.92 -11.52 -0.71
C TRP A 84 -6.41 -12.31 -1.93
N GLN A 85 -6.43 -13.64 -1.84
CA GLN A 85 -7.01 -14.51 -2.88
C GLN A 85 -8.53 -14.38 -2.95
N GLU A 86 -9.20 -14.23 -1.81
CA GLU A 86 -10.66 -14.08 -1.70
C GLU A 86 -11.15 -12.64 -1.92
N THR A 87 -10.24 -11.66 -1.93
CA THR A 87 -10.55 -10.24 -2.02
C THR A 87 -11.24 -9.86 -3.34
N GLY A 88 -11.24 -10.73 -4.35
CA GLY A 88 -11.89 -10.45 -5.64
C GLY A 88 -11.25 -9.27 -6.38
N PRO A 89 -11.69 -8.99 -7.62
CA PRO A 89 -11.07 -7.97 -8.45
C PRO A 89 -11.27 -6.56 -7.87
N ILE A 90 -10.21 -5.75 -7.88
CA ILE A 90 -10.24 -4.33 -7.55
C ILE A 90 -9.88 -3.54 -8.81
N ASN A 91 -10.82 -2.73 -9.31
CA ASN A 91 -10.69 -2.09 -10.62
C ASN A 91 -9.46 -1.16 -10.72
N CYS A 92 -9.23 -0.30 -9.72
CA CYS A 92 -8.08 0.62 -9.74
C CYS A 92 -6.75 -0.15 -9.81
N VAL A 93 -6.61 -1.22 -9.04
CA VAL A 93 -5.42 -2.10 -9.09
C VAL A 93 -5.27 -2.72 -10.48
N GLN A 94 -6.35 -3.29 -11.04
CA GLN A 94 -6.25 -4.04 -12.28
C GLN A 94 -6.00 -3.19 -13.52
N SER A 95 -6.60 -1.99 -13.60
CA SER A 95 -6.64 -1.21 -14.84
C SER A 95 -6.02 0.18 -14.77
N GLN A 96 -5.76 0.73 -13.57
CA GLN A 96 -5.31 2.12 -13.40
C GLN A 96 -3.96 2.25 -12.72
N LEU A 97 -3.60 1.31 -11.83
CA LEU A 97 -2.42 1.41 -10.99
C LEU A 97 -1.13 1.28 -11.80
N LYS A 98 -0.42 2.40 -11.98
CA LYS A 98 0.87 2.50 -12.68
C LYS A 98 2.04 2.44 -11.73
N ARG A 99 1.90 2.95 -10.51
CA ARG A 99 3.00 3.04 -9.54
C ARG A 99 2.57 2.58 -8.14
N LEU A 100 3.40 1.73 -7.53
CA LEU A 100 3.36 1.45 -6.09
C LEU A 100 4.68 1.91 -5.45
N VAL A 101 4.59 2.66 -4.36
CA VAL A 101 5.73 2.92 -3.47
C VAL A 101 5.40 2.37 -2.09
N PHE A 102 6.17 1.41 -1.61
CA PHE A 102 6.04 0.80 -0.29
C PHE A 102 7.21 1.26 0.57
N ARG A 103 6.92 2.03 1.62
CA ARG A 103 7.90 2.56 2.57
C ARG A 103 7.89 1.76 3.86
N GLU A 104 9.05 1.71 4.50
CA GLU A 104 9.25 1.01 5.77
C GLU A 104 8.87 -0.47 5.61
N PHE A 105 9.29 -1.09 4.51
CA PHE A 105 9.06 -2.52 4.30
C PHE A 105 9.90 -3.34 5.28
N HIS A 106 9.24 -4.05 6.20
CA HIS A 106 9.88 -4.87 7.23
C HIS A 106 10.06 -6.33 6.81
N GLY A 107 9.42 -6.74 5.70
CA GLY A 107 9.49 -8.11 5.21
C GLY A 107 8.49 -9.04 5.88
N GLU A 108 7.42 -8.51 6.47
CA GLU A 108 6.42 -9.34 7.15
C GLU A 108 5.56 -10.13 6.14
N GLU A 109 4.96 -11.24 6.59
CA GLU A 109 4.12 -12.08 5.72
C GLU A 109 2.94 -11.30 5.12
N ASN A 110 2.31 -10.41 5.89
CA ASN A 110 1.16 -9.63 5.44
C ASN A 110 1.56 -8.55 4.43
N GLU A 111 2.71 -7.90 4.64
CA GLU A 111 3.28 -6.93 3.69
C GLU A 111 3.61 -7.64 2.38
N PHE A 112 4.29 -8.77 2.47
CA PHE A 112 4.69 -9.56 1.32
C PHE A 112 3.48 -10.09 0.54
N ALA A 113 2.45 -10.59 1.22
CA ALA A 113 1.22 -11.05 0.59
C ALA A 113 0.51 -9.92 -0.17
N PHE A 114 0.54 -8.69 0.34
CA PHE A 114 0.02 -7.52 -0.37
C PHE A 114 0.85 -7.18 -1.62
N LEU A 115 2.18 -7.26 -1.54
CA LEU A 115 3.05 -7.04 -2.71
C LEU A 115 2.78 -8.06 -3.82
N ILE A 116 2.65 -9.35 -3.47
CA ILE A 116 2.27 -10.40 -4.41
C ILE A 116 0.90 -10.11 -5.01
N PHE A 117 -0.09 -9.73 -4.21
CA PHE A 117 -1.41 -9.35 -4.71
C PHE A 117 -1.34 -8.25 -5.76
N ILE A 118 -0.57 -7.19 -5.53
CA ILE A 118 -0.39 -6.11 -6.51
C ILE A 118 0.32 -6.62 -7.77
N ALA A 119 1.43 -7.35 -7.62
CA ALA A 119 2.19 -7.90 -8.74
C ALA A 119 1.31 -8.79 -9.65
N GLU A 120 0.47 -9.65 -9.05
CA GLU A 120 -0.38 -10.59 -9.77
C GLU A 120 -1.66 -9.98 -10.37
N ASN A 121 -2.07 -8.78 -9.94
CA ASN A 121 -3.33 -8.17 -10.37
C ASN A 121 -3.15 -6.90 -11.19
N ALA A 122 -2.07 -6.14 -11.00
CA ALA A 122 -1.88 -4.84 -11.64
C ALA A 122 -1.32 -4.98 -13.06
N ARG A 123 -2.19 -4.84 -14.06
CA ARG A 123 -1.85 -5.08 -15.48
C ARG A 123 -1.08 -3.94 -16.13
N VAL A 124 -1.30 -2.72 -15.66
CA VAL A 124 -0.67 -1.50 -16.19
C VAL A 124 0.43 -0.96 -15.28
N LEU A 125 0.91 -1.80 -14.35
CA LEU A 125 1.95 -1.41 -13.41
C LEU A 125 3.27 -1.18 -14.15
N GLU A 126 3.81 0.01 -14.00
CA GLU A 126 5.07 0.45 -14.58
C GLU A 126 6.21 0.31 -13.58
N ASN A 127 5.97 0.67 -12.31
CA ASN A 127 7.00 0.66 -11.27
C ASN A 127 6.44 0.23 -9.91
N MET A 128 7.20 -0.59 -9.18
CA MET A 128 6.98 -0.95 -7.78
C MET A 128 8.26 -0.67 -6.99
N VAL A 129 8.27 0.32 -6.10
CA VAL A 129 9.46 0.70 -5.33
C VAL A 129 9.29 0.28 -3.87
N LEU A 130 10.20 -0.55 -3.37
CA LEU A 130 10.25 -0.94 -1.95
C LEU A 130 11.39 -0.20 -1.26
N VAL A 131 11.04 0.62 -0.27
CA VAL A 131 11.99 1.34 0.59
C VAL A 131 12.10 0.59 1.90
N MET A 132 13.23 -0.05 2.13
CA MET A 132 13.54 -0.83 3.32
C MET A 132 14.41 -0.03 4.28
N GLU A 133 14.17 -0.17 5.57
CA GLU A 133 15.07 0.39 6.57
C GLU A 133 16.24 -0.56 6.85
N LEU A 134 17.47 -0.03 6.89
CA LEU A 134 18.67 -0.75 7.34
C LEU A 134 18.64 -1.00 8.85
N ARG A 135 17.61 -1.68 9.35
CA ARG A 135 17.66 -2.30 10.67
C ARG A 135 17.96 -3.78 10.47
N THR A 136 18.85 -4.32 11.30
CA THR A 136 19.35 -5.69 11.18
C THR A 136 18.18 -6.65 10.98
N PRO A 137 18.06 -7.29 9.80
CA PRO A 137 16.97 -8.24 9.56
C PRO A 137 17.11 -9.38 10.57
N SER A 138 16.00 -9.76 11.20
CA SER A 138 15.95 -10.94 12.07
C SER A 138 16.35 -12.22 11.33
N ALA A 139 16.23 -12.23 9.98
CA ALA A 139 16.80 -13.22 9.09
C ALA A 139 17.00 -12.64 7.67
N PRO A 140 18.22 -12.24 7.25
CA PRO A 140 18.48 -11.71 5.90
C PRO A 140 18.15 -12.73 4.79
N GLU A 141 18.22 -14.03 5.10
CA GLU A 141 17.90 -15.11 4.17
C GLU A 141 16.40 -15.17 3.83
N ASP A 142 15.51 -14.94 4.80
CA ASP A 142 14.06 -14.92 4.57
C ASP A 142 13.64 -13.73 3.70
N LEU A 143 14.23 -12.56 3.95
CA LEU A 143 14.01 -11.38 3.12
C LEU A 143 14.50 -11.61 1.68
N ALA A 144 15.68 -12.20 1.51
CA ALA A 144 16.20 -12.55 0.18
C ALA A 144 15.31 -13.56 -0.54
N ALA A 145 14.78 -14.55 0.17
CA ALA A 145 13.83 -15.52 -0.38
C ALA A 145 12.53 -14.85 -0.85
N LYS A 146 12.00 -13.89 -0.07
CA LYS A 146 10.82 -13.10 -0.43
C LYS A 146 11.06 -12.21 -1.65
N MET A 147 12.20 -11.51 -1.70
CA MET A 147 12.58 -10.72 -2.89
C MET A 147 12.65 -11.59 -4.14
N LYS A 148 13.34 -12.74 -4.05
CA LYS A 148 13.42 -13.69 -5.16
C LYS A 148 12.03 -14.20 -5.57
N ALA A 149 11.16 -14.50 -4.61
CA ALA A 149 9.80 -14.92 -4.88
C ALA A 149 9.00 -13.81 -5.60
N LEU A 150 9.15 -12.55 -5.20
CA LEU A 150 8.53 -11.39 -5.87
C LEU A 150 9.06 -11.20 -7.30
N GLU A 151 10.36 -11.36 -7.52
CA GLU A 151 10.96 -11.29 -8.87
C GLU A 151 10.39 -12.36 -9.80
N THR A 152 10.16 -13.57 -9.27
CA THR A 152 9.59 -14.70 -10.01
C THR A 152 8.06 -14.77 -10.01
N ALA A 153 7.38 -13.80 -9.37
CA ALA A 153 5.93 -13.78 -9.29
C ALA A 153 5.29 -13.69 -10.68
N ARG A 154 4.01 -14.06 -10.79
CA ARG A 154 3.26 -13.96 -12.05
C ARG A 154 2.81 -12.52 -12.28
N TRP A 155 3.73 -11.64 -12.68
CA TRP A 155 3.45 -10.24 -12.93
C TRP A 155 2.36 -10.07 -14.00
N ALA A 156 1.23 -9.48 -13.61
CA ALA A 156 0.13 -9.17 -14.54
C ALA A 156 0.53 -8.12 -15.59
N SER A 157 1.53 -7.28 -15.29
CA SER A 157 2.15 -6.34 -16.23
C SER A 157 3.15 -6.98 -17.19
N GLY A 158 3.35 -8.30 -17.11
CA GLY A 158 4.17 -9.10 -18.02
C GLY A 158 5.67 -9.19 -17.68
N SER A 159 6.19 -8.32 -16.81
CA SER A 159 7.57 -8.40 -16.32
C SER A 159 7.71 -7.79 -14.93
N ASN A 160 8.78 -8.17 -14.23
CA ASN A 160 9.11 -7.63 -12.91
C ASN A 160 9.30 -6.10 -12.95
N LYS A 161 8.57 -5.39 -12.07
CA LYS A 161 8.65 -3.93 -11.90
C LYS A 161 9.25 -3.50 -10.55
N ALA A 162 9.72 -4.44 -9.75
CA ALA A 162 10.25 -4.19 -8.42
C ALA A 162 11.63 -3.51 -8.49
N GLY A 163 11.74 -2.37 -7.82
CA GLY A 163 12.99 -1.69 -7.49
C GLY A 163 13.11 -1.58 -5.97
N TYR A 164 14.35 -1.66 -5.46
CA TYR A 164 14.63 -1.69 -4.04
C TYR A 164 15.52 -0.51 -3.65
N LEU A 165 15.14 0.20 -2.59
CA LEU A 165 15.88 1.29 -2.00
C LEU A 165 16.12 1.01 -0.52
N LEU A 166 17.29 1.40 -0.03
CA LEU A 166 17.66 1.31 1.38
C LEU A 166 17.64 2.70 2.00
N SER A 167 16.85 2.89 3.07
CA SER A 167 16.89 4.11 3.87
C SER A 167 17.94 4.01 4.98
N ARG A 168 18.68 5.09 5.21
CA ARG A 168 19.68 5.17 6.29
C ARG A 168 18.96 5.30 7.65
N PRO A 169 19.34 4.52 8.68
CA PRO A 169 18.76 4.66 10.01
C PRO A 169 19.09 6.03 10.60
N GLY A 170 18.10 6.74 11.14
CA GLY A 170 18.32 7.97 11.93
C GLY A 170 18.01 9.32 11.27
N VAL A 171 17.47 9.35 10.04
CA VAL A 171 16.96 10.60 9.41
C VAL A 171 15.42 10.59 9.27
N GLY A 172 14.75 9.53 9.73
CA GLY A 172 13.31 9.30 9.53
C GLY A 172 12.50 9.14 10.81
N GLY A 173 12.85 9.84 11.89
CA GLY A 173 12.06 9.86 13.12
C GLY A 173 10.79 10.74 13.06
N GLY A 174 10.45 11.27 11.89
CA GLY A 174 9.22 12.03 11.68
C GLY A 174 8.55 11.47 10.44
N SER A 175 7.26 11.13 10.56
CA SER A 175 6.39 10.73 9.47
C SER A 175 6.69 11.62 8.24
N ALA A 176 7.33 11.06 7.22
CA ALA A 176 7.66 11.79 5.99
C ALA A 176 6.40 12.39 5.34
N TRP A 177 5.24 11.87 5.73
CA TRP A 177 3.94 12.28 5.26
C TRP A 177 3.28 13.16 6.33
N CYS A 178 3.50 14.46 6.25
CA CYS A 178 2.67 15.40 6.99
C CYS A 178 1.37 15.63 6.21
N LEU A 179 0.21 15.59 6.88
CA LEU A 179 -1.08 16.07 6.33
C LEU A 179 -0.95 17.44 5.64
N LYS A 180 -0.07 18.31 6.17
CA LYS A 180 0.28 19.62 5.60
C LYS A 180 0.95 19.55 4.21
N ALA A 181 1.78 18.54 3.96
CA ALA A 181 2.42 18.32 2.65
C ALA A 181 1.42 17.76 1.62
N GLY A 182 0.53 16.86 2.06
CA GLY A 182 -0.59 16.33 1.26
C GLY A 182 -1.59 17.39 0.79
N SER A 183 -1.72 18.49 1.53
CA SER A 183 -2.60 19.62 1.22
C SER A 183 -1.98 20.70 0.32
N ASP A 184 -0.67 20.61 0.01
CA ASP A 184 -0.02 21.57 -0.88
C ASP A 184 -0.20 21.15 -2.35
N PHE A 185 -1.25 21.67 -2.98
CA PHE A 185 -1.58 21.41 -4.38
C PHE A 185 -0.52 21.92 -5.38
N LYS A 186 0.52 22.64 -4.93
CA LYS A 186 1.64 23.07 -5.79
C LYS A 186 2.74 22.01 -5.93
N CYS A 187 2.73 20.98 -5.08
CA CYS A 187 3.67 19.88 -5.19
C CYS A 187 3.11 18.83 -6.15
N ASN A 188 3.86 18.50 -7.22
CA ASN A 188 3.53 17.39 -8.11
C ASN A 188 3.65 16.03 -7.41
N ASP A 189 4.38 15.98 -6.29
CA ASP A 189 4.64 14.78 -5.52
C ASP A 189 4.59 15.03 -4.00
N PRO A 190 3.40 15.32 -3.45
CA PRO A 190 3.23 15.71 -2.04
C PRO A 190 3.61 14.60 -1.04
N PHE A 191 3.65 13.35 -1.49
CA PHE A 191 3.91 12.17 -0.67
C PHE A 191 5.26 11.53 -0.98
N LEU A 192 6.10 12.21 -1.78
CA LEU A 192 7.40 11.69 -2.23
C LEU A 192 7.25 10.31 -2.91
N CYS A 193 6.20 10.07 -3.67
CA CYS A 193 5.94 8.85 -4.42
C CYS A 193 6.73 8.74 -5.74
N LEU A 194 7.34 9.83 -6.21
CA LEU A 194 8.04 9.89 -7.49
C LEU A 194 9.55 9.60 -7.38
N VAL A 195 10.03 9.14 -6.22
CA VAL A 195 11.43 8.67 -6.03
C VAL A 195 11.83 7.68 -7.12
#